data_AF-C7N8F0-F1
#
_entry.id   AF-C7N8F0-F1
#
_cell.length_a   1.000
_cell.length_b   1.000
_cell.length_c   1.000
_cell.angle_alpha   90.00
_cell.angle_beta   90.00
_cell.angle_gamma   90.00
#
_symmetry.space_group_name_H-M   'P 1'
#
loop_
_entity.id
_entity.type
_entity.pdbx_description
1 polymer ?
#
loop_
_entity_poly.entity_id
_entity_poly.type
_entity_poly.pdbx_seq_one_letter_code
_entity_poly.pdbx_strand_id
1 'polypeptide(L)'
;MKRIVTLLCTLAMALTLGACSSGAGEEAVQEEPLSPADQLLVDVSGTYDELFTVICDPQYDQLWLEDCEALVGPDMAADAADMLKSACTGTIYGDEAAAAYADDPEAAQFDCYFINGPAQITFDGNTISGVDANGNEVFSHEYAYVQDLSLDGMMDGYLYATEDADAGEFKYFFMMPDTPGSTYHIEFRYGSDIDALTHYAEGPYAYWLAAGILTDADDQMIEDVIGLFCEENLADQGEQEAQAA
;
A
#
# COMPACT_ATOMS: atom_id res chain seq x y z
N MET A 1 4.72 -12.81 -45.24
CA MET A 1 3.59 -13.29 -46.07
C MET A 1 2.92 -14.44 -45.34
N LYS A 2 1.67 -14.22 -44.88
CA LYS A 2 0.49 -15.02 -45.23
C LYS A 2 0.67 -16.54 -44.98
N ARG A 3 0.01 -17.04 -43.92
CA ARG A 3 -1.29 -17.76 -43.99
C ARG A 3 -1.00 -19.26 -44.24
N ILE A 4 -1.68 -20.27 -43.72
CA ILE A 4 -3.05 -20.49 -43.25
C ILE A 4 -3.01 -22.00 -42.83
N VAL A 5 -3.58 -22.42 -41.69
CA VAL A 5 -4.95 -23.00 -41.61
C VAL A 5 -5.04 -24.24 -42.54
N THR A 6 -5.35 -25.47 -42.12
CA THR A 6 -6.21 -25.94 -41.01
C THR A 6 -6.55 -27.43 -41.24
N LEU A 7 -7.04 -28.10 -40.19
CA LEU A 7 -8.31 -28.87 -40.20
C LEU A 7 -8.34 -30.40 -40.45
N LEU A 8 -8.98 -31.06 -39.48
CA LEU A 8 -10.04 -32.10 -39.51
C LEU A 8 -9.73 -33.61 -39.46
N CYS A 9 -10.50 -34.21 -38.55
CA CYS A 9 -11.19 -35.51 -38.58
C CYS A 9 -10.38 -36.76 -38.21
N THR A 10 -10.78 -37.51 -37.18
CA THR A 10 -11.98 -38.36 -37.28
C THR A 10 -12.52 -38.83 -35.91
N LEU A 11 -13.85 -38.92 -35.89
CA LEU A 11 -14.76 -39.38 -34.85
C LEU A 11 -14.82 -40.92 -34.77
N ALA A 12 -14.96 -41.47 -33.57
CA ALA A 12 -15.58 -42.79 -33.37
C ALA A 12 -16.52 -42.75 -32.14
N MET A 13 -17.81 -42.92 -32.44
CA MET A 13 -18.92 -42.97 -31.50
C MET A 13 -19.22 -44.44 -31.19
N ALA A 14 -19.36 -44.79 -29.90
CA ALA A 14 -19.98 -46.03 -29.47
C ALA A 14 -20.96 -45.73 -28.33
N LEU A 15 -22.26 -45.86 -28.64
CA LEU A 15 -23.34 -45.85 -27.66
C LEU A 15 -23.37 -47.18 -26.89
N THR A 16 -23.59 -47.09 -25.57
CA THR A 16 -24.47 -48.03 -24.86
C THR A 16 -25.36 -47.26 -23.89
N LEU A 17 -26.66 -47.53 -23.96
CA LEU A 17 -27.69 -46.96 -23.09
C LEU A 17 -27.71 -47.66 -21.73
N GLY A 18 -28.00 -46.88 -20.68
CA GLY A 18 -29.07 -47.25 -19.74
C GLY A 18 -28.68 -47.34 -18.26
N ALA A 19 -28.84 -46.25 -17.52
CA ALA A 19 -29.46 -46.26 -16.20
C ALA A 19 -29.94 -44.83 -15.86
N CYS A 20 -31.24 -44.69 -15.60
CA CYS A 20 -31.83 -43.48 -15.06
C CYS A 20 -31.30 -43.29 -13.64
N SER A 21 -30.50 -42.25 -13.41
CA SER A 21 -30.28 -41.69 -12.08
C SER A 21 -30.52 -40.19 -12.21
N SER A 22 -31.67 -39.75 -11.71
CA SER A 22 -31.92 -38.36 -11.33
C SER A 22 -30.99 -38.00 -10.18
N GLY A 23 -29.75 -37.66 -10.51
CA GLY A 23 -28.83 -36.94 -9.64
C GLY A 23 -28.80 -35.50 -10.12
N ALA A 24 -29.24 -34.57 -9.29
CA ALA A 24 -28.98 -33.16 -9.47
C ALA A 24 -27.47 -32.99 -9.68
N GLY A 25 -27.06 -32.47 -10.83
CA GLY A 25 -25.70 -31.99 -10.99
C GLY A 25 -25.56 -30.80 -10.05
N GLU A 26 -24.72 -30.92 -9.03
CA GLU A 26 -24.04 -29.75 -8.48
C GLU A 26 -23.24 -29.16 -9.64
N GLU A 27 -23.82 -28.17 -10.31
CA GLU A 27 -23.02 -27.22 -11.07
C GLU A 27 -22.11 -26.58 -10.04
N ALA A 28 -20.83 -26.96 -10.06
CA ALA A 28 -19.80 -26.24 -9.34
C ALA A 28 -19.86 -24.79 -9.83
N VAL A 29 -20.37 -23.91 -8.98
CA VAL A 29 -20.31 -22.46 -9.21
C VAL A 29 -18.83 -22.13 -9.23
N GLN A 30 -18.29 -21.89 -10.42
CA GLN A 30 -16.97 -21.27 -10.53
C GLN A 30 -17.19 -19.82 -10.12
N GLU A 31 -16.69 -19.44 -8.94
CA GLU A 31 -16.63 -18.04 -8.56
C GLU A 31 -15.76 -17.33 -9.60
N GLU A 32 -16.30 -16.28 -10.21
CA GLU A 32 -15.53 -15.40 -11.08
C GLU A 32 -14.39 -14.78 -10.26
N PRO A 33 -13.17 -14.70 -10.80
CA PRO A 33 -12.06 -14.09 -10.09
C PRO A 33 -12.36 -12.62 -9.78
N LEU A 34 -11.93 -12.16 -8.59
CA LEU A 34 -12.05 -10.76 -8.19
C LEU A 34 -11.29 -9.84 -9.16
N SER A 35 -11.74 -8.59 -9.26
CA SER A 35 -10.95 -7.55 -9.92
C SER A 35 -9.68 -7.25 -9.10
N PRO A 36 -8.61 -6.69 -9.67
CA PRO A 36 -7.42 -6.32 -8.91
C PRO A 36 -7.71 -5.39 -7.72
N ALA A 37 -8.63 -4.43 -7.89
CA ALA A 37 -9.04 -3.53 -6.81
C ALA A 37 -9.79 -4.29 -5.69
N ASP A 38 -10.75 -5.15 -6.05
CA ASP A 38 -11.47 -5.94 -5.04
C ASP A 38 -10.54 -6.94 -4.33
N GLN A 39 -9.58 -7.51 -5.07
CA GLN A 39 -8.57 -8.39 -4.50
C GLN A 39 -7.65 -7.64 -3.53
N LEU A 40 -7.30 -6.38 -3.81
CA LEU A 40 -6.49 -5.58 -2.89
C LEU A 40 -7.16 -5.45 -1.52
N LEU A 41 -8.47 -5.16 -1.46
CA LEU A 41 -9.20 -5.07 -0.18
C LEU A 41 -9.22 -6.39 0.60
N VAL A 42 -9.15 -7.53 -0.10
CA VAL A 42 -8.98 -8.84 0.53
C VAL A 42 -7.55 -8.98 1.08
N ASP A 43 -6.56 -8.60 0.29
CA ASP A 43 -5.14 -8.80 0.61
C ASP A 43 -4.64 -7.86 1.72
N VAL A 44 -5.27 -6.69 1.89
CA VAL A 44 -4.99 -5.72 2.97
C VAL A 44 -5.93 -5.87 4.17
N SER A 45 -6.71 -6.95 4.26
CA SER A 45 -7.60 -7.15 5.41
C SER A 45 -6.80 -7.25 6.72
N GLY A 46 -7.13 -6.41 7.70
CA GLY A 46 -6.37 -6.32 8.94
C GLY A 46 -6.61 -5.03 9.71
N THR A 47 -6.04 -4.93 10.91
CA THR A 47 -5.94 -3.67 11.66
C THR A 47 -4.49 -3.22 11.66
N TYR A 48 -4.27 -1.93 11.42
CA TYR A 48 -2.97 -1.37 11.18
C TYR A 48 -2.64 -0.28 12.19
N ASP A 49 -1.41 -0.35 12.70
CA ASP A 49 -0.73 0.75 13.38
C ASP A 49 0.10 1.54 12.35
N GLU A 50 0.47 2.76 12.70
CA GLU A 50 1.37 3.60 11.89
C GLU A 50 2.74 2.92 11.75
N LEU A 51 3.16 2.65 10.50
CA LEU A 51 4.38 1.90 10.20
C LEU A 51 5.60 2.50 10.90
N PHE A 52 5.86 3.80 10.69
CA PHE A 52 7.05 4.48 11.20
C PHE A 52 7.02 4.73 12.72
N THR A 53 5.87 4.57 13.38
CA THR A 53 5.82 4.51 14.84
C THR A 53 6.41 3.19 15.34
N VAL A 54 6.16 2.08 14.63
CA VAL A 54 6.64 0.74 15.00
C VAL A 54 8.10 0.55 14.60
N ILE A 55 8.43 0.75 13.33
CA ILE A 55 9.75 0.36 12.79
C ILE A 55 10.86 1.33 13.19
N CYS A 56 10.53 2.54 13.63
CA CYS A 56 11.51 3.48 14.21
C CYS A 56 11.61 3.38 15.74
N ASP A 57 10.96 2.40 16.38
CA ASP A 57 11.19 2.17 17.82
C ASP A 57 12.69 1.87 18.07
N PRO A 58 13.32 2.49 19.08
CA PRO A 58 14.74 2.29 19.37
C PRO A 58 15.17 0.84 19.56
N GLN A 59 14.26 -0.09 19.87
CA GLN A 59 14.58 -1.52 19.93
C GLN A 59 15.06 -2.08 18.58
N TYR A 60 14.69 -1.46 17.46
CA TYR A 60 15.06 -1.85 16.10
C TYR A 60 16.25 -1.06 15.54
N ASP A 61 16.87 -0.14 16.31
CA ASP A 61 18.00 0.68 15.83
C ASP A 61 19.18 -0.16 15.32
N GLN A 62 19.45 -1.29 15.98
CA GLN A 62 20.53 -2.19 15.57
C GLN A 62 20.23 -2.87 14.23
N LEU A 63 18.97 -3.23 13.98
CA LEU A 63 18.54 -3.84 12.72
C LEU A 63 18.71 -2.85 11.56
N TRP A 64 18.20 -1.63 11.71
CA TRP A 64 18.43 -0.55 10.74
C TRP A 64 19.90 -0.33 10.42
N LEU A 65 20.75 -0.31 11.45
CA LEU A 65 22.19 -0.13 11.28
C LEU A 65 22.81 -1.29 10.49
N GLU A 66 22.44 -2.54 10.80
CA GLU A 66 22.96 -3.73 10.13
C GLU A 66 22.54 -3.80 8.66
N ASP A 67 21.28 -3.50 8.34
CA ASP A 67 20.77 -3.50 6.97
C ASP A 67 21.37 -2.36 6.14
N CYS A 68 21.50 -1.16 6.71
CA CYS A 68 22.19 -0.05 6.06
C CYS A 68 23.70 -0.36 5.86
N GLU A 69 24.37 -0.93 6.86
CA GLU A 69 25.79 -1.31 6.74
C GLU A 69 26.02 -2.31 5.60
N ALA A 70 25.10 -3.25 5.41
CA ALA A 70 25.19 -4.23 4.33
C ALA A 70 25.15 -3.57 2.93
N LEU A 71 24.52 -2.41 2.79
CA LEU A 71 24.31 -1.72 1.51
C LEU A 71 25.35 -0.61 1.26
N VAL A 72 25.60 0.25 2.26
CA VAL A 72 26.46 1.44 2.12
C VAL A 72 27.78 1.35 2.89
N GLY A 73 28.00 0.27 3.63
CA GLY A 73 29.19 0.05 4.45
C GLY A 73 29.14 0.76 5.82
N PRO A 74 30.05 0.38 6.74
CA PRO A 74 29.98 0.76 8.15
C PRO A 74 30.16 2.26 8.41
N ASP A 75 30.87 2.95 7.52
CA ASP A 75 31.16 4.39 7.68
C ASP A 75 29.92 5.26 7.38
N MET A 76 28.98 4.77 6.54
CA MET A 76 27.78 5.51 6.11
C MET A 76 26.49 4.97 6.72
N ALA A 77 26.52 3.79 7.36
CA ALA A 77 25.34 3.08 7.83
C ALA A 77 24.44 3.89 8.78
N ALA A 78 25.04 4.57 9.75
CA ALA A 78 24.28 5.36 10.73
C ALA A 78 23.60 6.57 10.07
N ASP A 79 24.32 7.31 9.22
CA ASP A 79 23.78 8.48 8.52
C ASP A 79 22.68 8.05 7.53
N ALA A 80 22.83 6.90 6.86
CA ALA A 80 21.81 6.34 5.98
C ALA A 80 20.55 5.93 6.75
N ALA A 81 20.69 5.24 7.88
CA ALA A 81 19.57 4.87 8.74
C ALA A 81 18.81 6.12 9.24
N ASP A 82 19.54 7.14 9.71
CA ASP A 82 18.94 8.40 10.15
C ASP A 82 18.23 9.13 9.01
N MET A 83 18.83 9.18 7.83
CA MET A 83 18.22 9.78 6.64
C MET A 83 16.91 9.08 6.27
N LEU A 84 16.94 7.75 6.12
CA LEU A 84 15.78 6.93 5.76
C LEU A 84 14.62 7.10 6.74
N LYS A 85 14.90 7.01 8.06
CA LYS A 85 13.88 7.25 9.09
C LYS A 85 13.33 8.68 9.00
N SER A 86 14.20 9.68 8.81
CA SER A 86 13.78 11.08 8.76
C SER A 86 12.91 11.40 7.53
N ALA A 87 13.12 10.72 6.41
CA ALA A 87 12.39 10.95 5.16
C ALA A 87 10.90 10.67 5.28
N CYS A 88 10.48 9.80 6.22
CA CYS A 88 9.09 9.37 6.41
C CYS A 88 8.51 9.70 7.80
N THR A 89 9.26 10.45 8.61
CA THR A 89 8.82 10.89 9.95
C THR A 89 8.62 12.40 10.00
N GLY A 90 8.25 13.00 8.87
CA GLY A 90 7.83 14.39 8.78
C GLY A 90 6.66 14.69 9.72
N THR A 91 6.62 15.91 10.26
CA THR A 91 5.58 16.34 11.22
C THR A 91 4.69 17.47 10.68
N ILE A 92 4.95 17.87 9.43
CA ILE A 92 4.18 18.87 8.71
C ILE A 92 3.75 18.27 7.37
N TYR A 93 2.56 18.65 6.92
CA TYR A 93 2.01 18.29 5.62
C TYR A 93 1.15 19.44 5.08
N GLY A 94 0.60 19.27 3.89
CA GLY A 94 -0.26 20.25 3.22
C GLY A 94 0.47 21.55 2.89
N ASP A 95 -0.25 22.67 2.96
CA ASP A 95 0.28 24.00 2.64
C ASP A 95 1.53 24.37 3.47
N GLU A 96 1.64 23.86 4.70
CA GLU A 96 2.80 24.11 5.57
C GLU A 96 4.06 23.42 5.03
N ALA A 97 3.96 22.13 4.68
CA ALA A 97 5.06 21.38 4.07
C ALA A 97 5.44 21.93 2.69
N ALA A 98 4.44 22.21 1.84
CA ALA A 98 4.68 22.79 0.52
C ALA A 98 5.44 24.12 0.59
N ALA A 99 5.11 24.97 1.57
CA ALA A 99 5.83 26.22 1.79
C ALA A 99 7.24 26.00 2.37
N ALA A 100 7.41 25.03 3.26
CA ALA A 100 8.70 24.73 3.88
C ALA A 100 9.72 24.16 2.88
N TYR A 101 9.28 23.26 2.01
CA TYR A 101 10.15 22.53 1.08
C TYR A 101 10.34 23.22 -0.28
N ALA A 102 9.63 24.31 -0.55
CA ALA A 102 9.79 25.09 -1.78
C ALA A 102 11.21 25.67 -1.96
N ASP A 103 11.87 26.04 -0.86
CA ASP A 103 13.20 26.66 -0.87
C ASP A 103 14.33 25.63 -0.69
N ASP A 104 14.03 24.44 -0.16
CA ASP A 104 14.99 23.35 0.06
C ASP A 104 14.33 21.97 -0.18
N PRO A 105 14.20 21.55 -1.46
CA PRO A 105 13.58 20.28 -1.79
C PRO A 105 14.34 19.06 -1.25
N GLU A 106 15.64 19.18 -0.96
CA GLU A 106 16.46 18.10 -0.39
C GLU A 106 16.15 17.86 1.09
N ALA A 107 15.53 18.83 1.77
CA ALA A 107 15.04 18.71 3.14
C ALA A 107 13.61 18.18 3.23
N ALA A 108 12.99 17.83 2.10
CA ALA A 108 11.63 17.31 2.07
C ALA A 108 11.50 16.00 2.83
N GLN A 109 10.48 15.93 3.68
CA GLN A 109 10.09 14.74 4.42
C GLN A 109 8.61 14.51 4.20
N PHE A 110 8.20 13.26 4.14
CA PHE A 110 6.81 12.88 4.15
C PHE A 110 6.34 12.65 5.59
N ASP A 111 5.16 13.18 5.91
CA ASP A 111 4.37 12.72 7.04
C ASP A 111 3.73 11.39 6.62
N CYS A 112 4.24 10.28 7.16
CA CYS A 112 3.70 8.95 6.88
C CYS A 112 2.77 8.42 7.98
N TYR A 113 2.36 9.29 8.91
CA TYR A 113 1.44 8.97 10.00
C TYR A 113 -0.03 9.07 9.56
N PHE A 114 -0.94 8.66 10.45
CA PHE A 114 -2.37 8.82 10.21
C PHE A 114 -2.81 10.24 10.65
N ILE A 115 -3.54 10.92 9.78
CA ILE A 115 -4.06 12.28 10.03
C ILE A 115 -5.55 12.25 10.39
N ASN A 116 -6.07 13.37 10.91
CA ASN A 116 -7.49 13.51 11.27
C ASN A 116 -7.98 12.61 12.43
N GLY A 117 -7.07 12.03 13.22
CA GLY A 117 -7.36 11.46 14.55
C GLY A 117 -7.39 9.94 14.75
N PRO A 118 -7.47 9.05 13.73
CA PRO A 118 -7.34 7.62 13.99
C PRO A 118 -5.91 7.29 14.42
N ALA A 119 -5.77 6.48 15.47
CA ALA A 119 -4.52 5.85 15.88
C ALA A 119 -4.37 4.46 15.23
N GLN A 120 -5.48 3.82 14.89
CA GLN A 120 -5.53 2.56 14.16
C GLN A 120 -6.59 2.64 13.06
N ILE A 121 -6.31 1.97 11.94
CA ILE A 121 -7.25 1.81 10.82
C ILE A 121 -7.45 0.32 10.57
N THR A 122 -8.70 -0.09 10.39
CA THR A 122 -9.08 -1.48 10.09
C THR A 122 -9.71 -1.55 8.71
N PHE A 123 -9.19 -2.47 7.90
CA PHE A 123 -9.74 -2.87 6.61
C PHE A 123 -10.42 -4.23 6.78
N ASP A 124 -11.74 -4.28 6.62
CA ASP A 124 -12.56 -5.49 6.68
C ASP A 124 -13.38 -5.60 5.38
N GLY A 125 -12.73 -6.10 4.33
CA GLY A 125 -13.23 -6.06 2.97
C GLY A 125 -13.55 -4.63 2.53
N ASN A 126 -14.82 -4.38 2.20
CA ASN A 126 -15.28 -3.06 1.77
C ASN A 126 -15.55 -2.08 2.92
N THR A 127 -15.46 -2.52 4.18
CA THR A 127 -15.60 -1.61 5.33
C THR A 127 -14.22 -1.15 5.77
N ILE A 128 -14.01 0.16 5.76
CA ILE A 128 -12.81 0.77 6.35
C ILE A 128 -13.26 1.61 7.54
N SER A 129 -12.58 1.43 8.67
CA SER A 129 -12.90 2.11 9.92
C SER A 129 -11.63 2.54 10.65
N GLY A 130 -11.75 3.49 11.55
CA GLY A 130 -10.64 3.94 12.38
C GLY A 130 -11.07 4.29 13.78
N VAL A 131 -10.16 4.06 14.73
CA VAL A 131 -10.35 4.38 16.15
C VAL A 131 -9.26 5.30 16.67
N ASP A 132 -9.59 6.15 17.64
CA ASP A 132 -8.62 7.00 18.33
C ASP A 132 -7.74 6.18 19.30
N ALA A 133 -6.75 6.83 19.90
CA ALA A 133 -5.84 6.18 20.87
C ALA A 133 -6.54 5.61 22.14
N ASN A 134 -7.81 5.95 22.38
CA ASN A 134 -8.61 5.40 23.47
C ASN A 134 -9.56 4.28 22.99
N GLY A 135 -9.54 3.94 21.70
CA GLY A 135 -10.43 2.97 21.07
C GLY A 135 -11.83 3.51 20.75
N ASN A 136 -12.03 4.83 20.74
CA ASN A 136 -13.31 5.40 20.29
C ASN A 136 -13.34 5.47 18.76
N GLU A 137 -14.49 5.17 18.16
CA GLU A 137 -14.69 5.29 16.72
C GLU A 137 -14.46 6.74 16.25
N VAL A 138 -13.62 6.88 15.22
CA VAL A 138 -13.37 8.13 14.49
C VAL A 138 -14.20 8.16 13.20
N PHE A 139 -14.21 7.05 12.47
CA PHE A 139 -15.01 6.84 11.26
C PHE A 139 -15.26 5.35 11.01
N SER A 140 -16.29 5.04 10.23
CA SER A 140 -16.55 3.69 9.72
C SER A 140 -17.52 3.78 8.53
N HIS A 141 -17.05 3.40 7.34
CA HIS A 141 -17.85 3.49 6.12
C HIS A 141 -17.65 2.27 5.22
N GLU A 142 -18.64 2.00 4.37
CA GLU A 142 -18.50 1.08 3.24
C GLU A 142 -17.98 1.84 2.01
N TYR A 143 -17.00 1.26 1.32
CA TYR A 143 -16.34 1.82 0.15
C TYR A 143 -16.51 0.94 -1.08
N ALA A 144 -16.65 1.58 -2.23
CA ALA A 144 -16.68 0.93 -3.54
C ALA A 144 -15.56 1.49 -4.42
N TYR A 145 -14.96 0.63 -5.25
CA TYR A 145 -14.00 1.05 -6.26
C TYR A 145 -14.61 2.06 -7.23
N VAL A 146 -13.84 3.10 -7.56
CA VAL A 146 -14.23 4.18 -8.47
C VAL A 146 -13.44 4.11 -9.75
N GLN A 147 -12.11 4.18 -9.65
CA GLN A 147 -11.18 4.24 -10.78
C GLN A 147 -9.73 3.99 -10.33
N ASP A 148 -8.86 3.69 -11.27
CA ASP A 148 -7.41 3.74 -11.05
C ASP A 148 -6.99 5.21 -10.88
N LEU A 149 -6.01 5.46 -10.02
CA LEU A 149 -5.51 6.79 -9.72
C LEU A 149 -3.97 6.77 -9.65
N SER A 150 -3.35 7.92 -9.92
CA SER A 150 -1.89 8.08 -9.90
C SER A 150 -1.52 9.32 -9.08
N LEU A 151 -0.50 9.20 -8.23
CA LEU A 151 0.09 10.30 -7.46
C LEU A 151 1.19 10.96 -8.30
N ASP A 152 0.83 11.98 -9.10
CA ASP A 152 1.73 12.67 -10.04
C ASP A 152 2.58 11.75 -10.95
N GLY A 153 2.12 10.53 -11.22
CA GLY A 153 2.87 9.53 -12.00
C GLY A 153 3.99 8.81 -11.24
N MET A 154 4.11 9.04 -9.93
CA MET A 154 5.11 8.37 -9.07
C MET A 154 4.61 7.03 -8.56
N MET A 155 3.34 6.97 -8.14
CA MET A 155 2.70 5.77 -7.59
C MET A 155 1.30 5.61 -8.17
N ASP A 156 0.98 4.42 -8.64
CA ASP A 156 -0.34 4.07 -9.18
C ASP A 156 -1.08 3.18 -8.18
N GLY A 157 -2.41 3.27 -8.17
CA GLY A 157 -3.24 2.47 -7.27
C GLY A 157 -4.73 2.62 -7.57
N TYR A 158 -5.56 2.34 -6.57
CA TYR A 158 -7.01 2.26 -6.73
C TYR A 158 -7.71 3.25 -5.82
N LEU A 159 -8.62 4.03 -6.39
CA LEU A 159 -9.48 4.95 -5.66
C LEU A 159 -10.79 4.25 -5.28
N TYR A 160 -11.13 4.31 -4.00
CA TYR A 160 -12.39 3.89 -3.44
C TYR A 160 -13.14 5.08 -2.85
N ALA A 161 -14.47 5.04 -2.87
CA ALA A 161 -15.32 6.07 -2.31
C ALA A 161 -16.49 5.46 -1.54
N THR A 162 -16.86 6.10 -0.45
CA THR A 162 -18.14 5.83 0.22
C THR A 162 -19.25 6.72 -0.36
N GLU A 163 -20.50 6.29 -0.29
CA GLU A 163 -21.67 7.14 -0.59
C GLU A 163 -22.08 8.00 0.61
N ASP A 164 -21.57 7.73 1.81
CA ASP A 164 -21.96 8.40 3.04
C ASP A 164 -21.68 9.91 2.97
N ALA A 165 -22.66 10.69 3.40
CA ALA A 165 -22.66 12.15 3.26
C ALA A 165 -21.87 12.86 4.36
N ASP A 166 -21.62 12.17 5.46
CA ASP A 166 -20.92 12.64 6.66
C ASP A 166 -19.49 12.11 6.79
N ALA A 167 -18.96 11.47 5.73
CA ALA A 167 -17.61 10.89 5.72
C ALA A 167 -16.47 11.92 5.87
N GLY A 168 -16.72 13.20 5.57
CA GLY A 168 -15.71 14.27 5.73
C GLY A 168 -14.41 13.96 4.99
N GLU A 169 -13.28 13.98 5.71
CA GLU A 169 -11.94 13.64 5.19
C GLU A 169 -11.77 12.15 4.85
N PHE A 170 -12.71 11.29 5.25
CA PHE A 170 -12.70 9.86 4.93
C PHE A 170 -13.58 9.54 3.72
N LYS A 171 -13.89 10.52 2.86
CA LYS A 171 -14.78 10.29 1.70
C LYS A 171 -14.16 9.35 0.66
N TYR A 172 -12.86 9.50 0.44
CA TYR A 172 -12.08 8.77 -0.55
C TYR A 172 -10.89 8.08 0.11
N PHE A 173 -10.57 6.87 -0.35
CA PHE A 173 -9.33 6.16 -0.04
C PHE A 173 -8.64 5.84 -1.35
N PHE A 174 -7.42 6.33 -1.51
CA PHE A 174 -6.52 5.98 -2.60
C PHE A 174 -5.47 5.03 -2.06
N MET A 175 -5.54 3.76 -2.45
CA MET A 175 -4.66 2.69 -1.97
C MET A 175 -3.64 2.32 -3.03
N MET A 176 -2.37 2.30 -2.65
CA MET A 176 -1.31 1.70 -3.44
C MET A 176 -1.41 0.17 -3.30
N PRO A 177 -0.90 -0.63 -4.27
CA PRO A 177 -1.05 -2.08 -4.27
C PRO A 177 -0.08 -2.80 -3.31
N ASP A 178 0.41 -2.12 -2.28
CA ASP A 178 1.21 -2.67 -1.20
C ASP A 178 0.36 -3.50 -0.25
N THR A 179 0.88 -4.65 0.15
CA THR A 179 0.15 -5.59 1.01
C THR A 179 1.08 -6.22 2.02
N PRO A 180 0.55 -6.68 3.18
CA PRO A 180 1.35 -7.46 4.13
C PRO A 180 1.98 -8.72 3.53
N GLY A 181 1.35 -9.29 2.49
CA GLY A 181 1.86 -10.48 1.81
C GLY A 181 2.93 -10.22 0.76
N SER A 182 3.11 -8.98 0.30
CA SER A 182 4.05 -8.62 -0.76
C SER A 182 5.19 -7.72 -0.29
N THR A 183 4.85 -6.67 0.45
CA THR A 183 5.76 -5.59 0.86
C THR A 183 5.74 -5.36 2.37
N TYR A 184 5.05 -6.22 3.13
CA TYR A 184 5.03 -6.25 4.60
C TYR A 184 4.35 -5.04 5.26
N HIS A 185 3.82 -4.10 4.46
CA HIS A 185 3.10 -2.91 4.90
C HIS A 185 1.99 -2.56 3.90
N ILE A 186 1.27 -1.47 4.16
CA ILE A 186 0.33 -0.85 3.21
C ILE A 186 0.66 0.63 3.07
N GLU A 187 0.37 1.21 1.91
CA GLU A 187 0.47 2.64 1.65
C GLU A 187 -0.82 3.20 1.06
N PHE A 188 -1.23 4.37 1.54
CA PHE A 188 -2.48 4.98 1.11
C PHE A 188 -2.58 6.46 1.43
N ARG A 189 -3.55 7.11 0.79
CA ARG A 189 -4.00 8.46 1.08
C ARG A 189 -5.51 8.46 1.23
N TYR A 190 -6.07 9.30 2.09
CA TYR A 190 -7.50 9.53 2.19
C TYR A 190 -7.83 11.00 2.29
N GLY A 191 -9.00 11.38 1.80
CA GLY A 191 -9.37 12.78 1.73
C GLY A 191 -10.79 13.01 1.24
N SER A 192 -11.14 14.30 1.14
CA SER A 192 -12.43 14.78 0.65
C SER A 192 -12.41 15.26 -0.80
N ASP A 193 -11.23 15.39 -1.41
CA ASP A 193 -11.03 15.88 -2.78
C ASP A 193 -10.07 14.97 -3.56
N ILE A 194 -10.55 14.40 -4.68
CA ILE A 194 -9.77 13.49 -5.53
C ILE A 194 -8.57 14.20 -6.16
N ASP A 195 -8.72 15.43 -6.62
CA ASP A 195 -7.66 16.20 -7.30
C ASP A 195 -6.50 16.44 -6.32
N ALA A 196 -6.83 16.87 -5.09
CA ALA A 196 -5.83 17.03 -4.04
C ALA A 196 -5.12 15.72 -3.65
N LEU A 197 -5.79 14.58 -3.75
CA LEU A 197 -5.16 13.27 -3.50
C LEU A 197 -4.15 12.88 -4.58
N THR A 198 -4.24 13.46 -5.79
CA THR A 198 -3.32 13.15 -6.90
C THR A 198 -2.00 13.93 -6.88
N HIS A 199 -1.87 14.92 -5.97
CA HIS A 199 -0.69 15.76 -5.90
C HIS A 199 0.14 15.49 -4.65
N TYR A 200 1.41 15.12 -4.82
CA TYR A 200 2.28 14.85 -3.68
C TYR A 200 2.91 16.10 -3.09
N ALA A 201 3.13 17.17 -3.87
CA ALA A 201 3.84 18.37 -3.41
C ALA A 201 2.93 19.60 -3.23
N GLU A 202 1.66 19.49 -3.58
CA GLU A 202 0.72 20.63 -3.60
C GLU A 202 -0.62 20.27 -2.95
N GLY A 203 -1.29 21.29 -2.43
CA GLY A 203 -2.63 21.16 -1.86
C GLY A 203 -2.65 20.66 -0.42
N PRO A 204 -3.85 20.35 0.11
CA PRO A 204 -4.05 20.04 1.53
C PRO A 204 -3.39 18.74 2.01
N TYR A 205 -2.98 17.88 1.07
CA TYR A 205 -2.34 16.58 1.34
C TYR A 205 -0.90 16.52 0.82
N ALA A 206 -0.29 17.68 0.52
CA ALA A 206 1.10 17.74 0.13
C ALA A 206 2.00 17.09 1.20
N TYR A 207 2.97 16.30 0.78
CA TYR A 207 3.95 15.59 1.61
C TYR A 207 3.32 14.69 2.67
N TRP A 208 2.11 14.18 2.45
CA TRP A 208 1.49 13.17 3.30
C TRP A 208 1.23 11.86 2.53
N LEU A 209 1.65 10.73 3.09
CA LEU A 209 1.43 9.40 2.52
C LEU A 209 1.39 8.40 3.67
N ALA A 210 0.19 8.01 4.10
CA ALA A 210 0.05 7.12 5.24
C ALA A 210 0.63 5.74 4.94
N ALA A 211 1.42 5.22 5.87
CA ALA A 211 1.95 3.87 5.82
C ALA A 211 1.52 3.08 7.07
N GLY A 212 1.06 1.85 6.88
CA GLY A 212 0.54 1.01 7.96
C GLY A 212 1.23 -0.35 8.03
N ILE A 213 1.42 -0.87 9.23
CA ILE A 213 1.82 -2.25 9.50
C ILE A 213 0.75 -2.95 10.34
N LEU A 214 0.55 -4.26 10.14
CA LEU A 214 -0.42 -5.01 10.92
C LEU A 214 -0.13 -4.88 12.42
N THR A 215 -1.17 -4.64 13.23
CA THR A 215 -1.04 -4.53 14.70
C THR A 215 -0.51 -5.81 15.35
N ASP A 216 -0.72 -6.96 14.71
CA ASP A 216 -0.19 -8.25 15.13
C ASP A 216 1.03 -8.71 14.32
N ALA A 217 1.72 -7.78 13.64
CA ALA A 217 2.99 -8.06 12.98
C ALA A 217 3.98 -8.72 13.95
N ASP A 218 4.57 -9.81 13.49
CA ASP A 218 5.61 -10.51 14.24
C ASP A 218 6.99 -9.90 13.96
N ASP A 219 7.98 -10.33 14.74
CA ASP A 219 9.35 -9.84 14.61
C ASP A 219 9.89 -10.03 13.17
N GLN A 220 9.47 -11.10 12.47
CA GLN A 220 9.90 -11.36 11.11
C GLN A 220 9.35 -10.34 10.12
N MET A 221 8.05 -9.98 10.22
CA MET A 221 7.46 -8.95 9.38
C MET A 221 8.15 -7.58 9.60
N ILE A 222 8.53 -7.28 10.84
CA ILE A 222 9.26 -6.04 11.18
C ILE A 222 10.69 -6.08 10.62
N GLU A 223 11.39 -7.21 10.72
CA GLU A 223 12.69 -7.43 10.08
C GLU A 223 12.59 -7.24 8.55
N ASP A 224 11.60 -7.89 7.94
CA ASP A 224 11.42 -7.91 6.49
C ASP A 224 11.07 -6.51 5.93
N VAL A 225 10.23 -5.73 6.62
CA VAL A 225 9.87 -4.38 6.16
C VAL A 225 11.03 -3.39 6.30
N ILE A 226 11.84 -3.47 7.36
CA ILE A 226 13.01 -2.60 7.53
C ILE A 226 14.07 -2.93 6.47
N GLY A 227 14.34 -4.23 6.27
CA GLY A 227 15.28 -4.69 5.24
C GLY A 227 14.85 -4.26 3.84
N LEU A 228 13.57 -4.48 3.49
CA LEU A 228 13.01 -4.05 2.20
C LEU A 228 13.16 -2.54 2.00
N PHE A 229 12.80 -1.73 3.01
CA PHE A 229 12.89 -0.28 2.92
C PHE A 229 14.33 0.20 2.71
N CYS A 230 15.30 -0.41 3.41
CA CYS A 230 16.72 -0.12 3.22
C CYS A 230 17.18 -0.49 1.79
N GLU A 231 16.82 -1.68 1.31
CA GLU A 231 17.18 -2.16 -0.02
C GLU A 231 16.63 -1.24 -1.11
N GLU A 232 15.34 -0.91 -1.09
CA GLU A 232 14.69 -0.09 -2.12
C GLU A 232 15.26 1.33 -2.19
N ASN A 233 15.66 1.90 -1.06
CA ASN A 233 16.07 3.31 -1.02
C ASN A 233 17.59 3.52 -1.10
N LEU A 234 18.42 2.49 -0.85
CA LEU A 234 19.88 2.60 -0.88
C LEU A 234 20.55 1.78 -2.00
N ALA A 235 19.96 0.65 -2.43
CA ALA A 235 20.60 -0.18 -3.46
C ALA A 235 20.74 0.56 -4.80
N ASP A 236 19.77 1.41 -5.15
CA ASP A 236 19.80 2.22 -6.37
C ASP A 236 20.80 3.39 -6.31
N GLN A 237 21.22 3.81 -5.11
CA GLN A 237 22.22 4.89 -4.96
C GLN A 237 23.64 4.39 -5.26
N GLY A 238 23.94 3.13 -4.93
CA GLY A 238 25.25 2.51 -5.18
C GLY A 238 25.60 2.37 -6.67
N GLU A 239 24.61 2.18 -7.56
CA GLU A 239 24.85 2.10 -9.00
C GLU A 239 25.09 3.47 -9.66
N GLN A 240 24.50 4.54 -9.13
CA GLN A 240 24.66 5.90 -9.66
C GLN A 240 26.02 6.50 -9.28
N GLU A 241 26.51 6.28 -8.05
CA GLU A 241 27.84 6.74 -7.64
C GLU A 241 28.97 5.98 -8.33
N ALA A 242 28.80 4.67 -8.58
CA ALA A 242 29.78 3.86 -9.31
C ALA A 242 29.90 4.23 -10.81
N GLN A 243 28.88 4.86 -11.39
CA GLN A 243 28.92 5.41 -12.75
C GLN A 243 29.46 6.85 -12.81
N ALA A 244 29.52 7.54 -11.67
CA ALA A 244 30.03 8.90 -11.56
C ALA A 244 31.52 8.98 -11.15
N ALA A 245 32.12 7.88 -10.69
CA ALA A 245 33.54 7.75 -10.31
C ALA A 245 34.44 7.19 -11.43
#